data_AF-A0A947Z0B7-F1
#
_entry.id   AF-A0A947Z0B7-F1
#
_cell.length_a   1.000
_cell.length_b   1.000
_cell.length_c   1.000
_cell.angle_alpha   90.00
_cell.angle_beta   90.00
_cell.angle_gamma   90.00
#
_symmetry.space_group_name_H-M   'P 1'
#
loop_
_entity.id
_entity.type
_entity.pdbx_description
1 polymer ?
#
loop_
_entity_poly.entity_id
_entity_poly.type
_entity_poly.pdbx_seq_one_letter_code
_entity_poly.pdbx_strand_id
1 'polypeptide(L)'
;MKNFKINPVKKNNPVYPQKKVLIAGIVVSASVFTGCFGPGFGTIDGDVVECQPGDMYCPDENTIQICTENSYFDTMTCNDYCIQEFGPEYYAAGFCNEDNPCGCEYSITPGVIAECTPGEFYCSDAATLELCQTDENGLNNWTTNICDDYCLDVFGDNFYPEDDCDSLNTENPCGCIEMLAGINAECTLEDLICGEDGTLGVLDLNTCEYLYEPCTDICGSDQIPGECDPENTDNPCNCH
;
A
#
# COMPACT_ATOMS: atom_id res chain seq x y z
N MET A 1 18.89 42.79 -8.53
CA MET A 1 17.86 41.77 -8.20
C MET A 1 17.03 41.55 -9.46
N LYS A 2 17.01 40.32 -10.00
CA LYS A 2 16.24 39.96 -11.20
C LYS A 2 14.96 39.26 -10.75
N ASN A 3 13.80 39.81 -11.13
CA ASN A 3 12.49 39.22 -10.88
C ASN A 3 12.21 38.13 -11.93
N PHE A 4 11.85 36.94 -11.48
CA PHE A 4 11.25 35.91 -12.32
C PHE A 4 9.73 35.91 -12.11
N LYS A 5 8.99 36.00 -13.21
CA LYS A 5 7.55 35.72 -13.28
C LYS A 5 7.38 34.35 -13.91
N ILE A 6 6.73 33.44 -13.20
CA ILE A 6 6.30 32.15 -13.74
C ILE A 6 4.86 32.34 -14.23
N ASN A 7 4.60 32.00 -15.50
CA ASN A 7 3.25 31.97 -16.05
C ASN A 7 2.61 30.60 -15.72
N PRO A 8 1.33 30.55 -15.32
CA PRO A 8 0.65 29.29 -15.01
C PRO A 8 0.46 28.44 -16.27
N VAL A 9 0.83 27.16 -16.17
CA VAL A 9 0.58 26.14 -17.20
C VAL A 9 -0.91 25.77 -17.15
N LYS A 10 -1.57 25.77 -18.31
CA LYS A 10 -2.97 25.35 -18.43
C LYS A 10 -3.08 23.84 -18.23
N LYS A 11 -3.83 23.43 -17.20
CA LYS A 11 -4.22 22.05 -16.90
C LYS A 11 -5.08 21.50 -18.04
N ASN A 12 -4.54 20.58 -18.83
CA ASN A 12 -5.32 19.71 -19.70
C ASN A 12 -5.53 18.41 -18.93
N ASN A 13 -6.76 18.15 -18.49
CA ASN A 13 -7.12 16.85 -17.90
C ASN A 13 -7.05 15.77 -19.00
N PRO A 14 -6.24 14.70 -18.84
CA PRO A 14 -6.32 13.55 -19.73
C PRO A 14 -7.65 12.81 -19.53
N VAL A 15 -8.34 12.51 -20.64
CA VAL A 15 -9.54 11.66 -20.65
C VAL A 15 -9.09 10.23 -20.94
N TYR A 16 -9.21 9.33 -19.96
CA TYR A 16 -8.86 7.92 -20.12
C TYR A 16 -10.06 7.09 -20.60
N PRO A 17 -9.89 6.17 -21.57
CA PRO A 17 -10.96 5.30 -22.04
C PRO A 17 -11.16 4.11 -21.09
N GLN A 18 -12.38 3.97 -20.56
CA GLN A 18 -12.77 2.78 -19.79
C GLN A 18 -13.00 1.58 -20.72
N LYS A 19 -12.36 0.44 -20.43
CA LYS A 19 -12.62 -0.84 -21.10
C LYS A 19 -13.12 -1.89 -20.12
N LYS A 20 -14.18 -2.58 -20.56
CA LYS A 20 -14.89 -3.66 -19.86
C LYS A 20 -14.05 -4.94 -19.86
N VAL A 21 -13.85 -5.52 -18.68
CA VAL A 21 -13.18 -6.81 -18.48
C VAL A 21 -14.00 -7.94 -19.11
N LEU A 22 -13.36 -8.75 -19.96
CA LEU A 22 -13.95 -9.93 -20.59
C LEU A 22 -13.36 -11.18 -19.92
N ILE A 23 -14.17 -11.93 -19.17
CA ILE A 23 -13.76 -13.17 -18.51
C ILE A 23 -13.78 -14.30 -19.55
N ALA A 24 -12.61 -14.88 -19.86
CA ALA A 24 -12.50 -16.08 -20.68
C ALA A 24 -12.14 -17.29 -19.80
N GLY A 25 -13.09 -18.23 -19.65
CA GLY A 25 -12.89 -19.47 -18.92
C GLY A 25 -12.03 -20.46 -19.71
N ILE A 26 -11.04 -21.06 -19.04
CA ILE A 26 -10.18 -22.10 -19.60
C ILE A 26 -10.71 -23.47 -19.17
N VAL A 27 -10.92 -24.34 -20.15
CA VAL A 27 -11.27 -25.75 -19.99
C VAL A 27 -9.97 -26.55 -19.93
N VAL A 28 -9.64 -27.12 -18.78
CA VAL A 28 -8.47 -28.00 -18.63
C VAL A 28 -8.93 -29.46 -18.80
N SER A 29 -8.35 -30.13 -19.81
CA SER A 29 -8.54 -31.55 -20.10
C SER A 29 -7.74 -32.42 -19.13
N ALA A 30 -8.39 -33.42 -18.55
CA ALA A 30 -7.84 -34.33 -17.55
C ALA A 30 -6.81 -35.31 -18.13
N SER A 31 -5.62 -35.35 -17.49
CA SER A 31 -4.65 -36.44 -17.57
C SER A 31 -4.59 -37.11 -16.20
N VAL A 32 -4.65 -38.43 -16.18
CA VAL A 32 -4.69 -39.27 -14.97
C VAL A 32 -3.31 -39.24 -14.30
N PHE A 33 -3.17 -38.50 -13.20
CA PHE A 33 -2.00 -38.57 -12.32
C PHE A 33 -2.32 -39.37 -11.07
N THR A 34 -1.47 -40.37 -10.80
CA THR A 34 -1.56 -41.24 -9.63
C THR A 34 -0.89 -40.50 -8.47
N GLY A 35 -1.62 -40.37 -7.36
CA GLY A 35 -1.44 -39.36 -6.31
C GLY A 35 -0.12 -39.35 -5.54
N CYS A 36 0.15 -38.18 -4.97
CA CYS A 36 1.22 -37.91 -4.03
C CYS A 36 0.85 -38.52 -2.66
N PHE A 37 1.17 -39.80 -2.45
CA PHE A 37 1.01 -40.40 -1.13
C PHE A 37 2.17 -39.99 -0.24
N GLY A 38 1.88 -39.22 0.81
CA GLY A 38 2.67 -39.28 2.03
C GLY A 38 2.37 -40.58 2.78
N PRO A 39 3.36 -41.46 2.96
CA PRO A 39 3.45 -42.16 4.23
C PRO A 39 4.87 -42.05 4.81
N GLY A 40 4.96 -42.04 6.13
CA GLY A 40 6.24 -42.07 6.83
C GLY A 40 7.16 -43.16 6.27
N PHE A 41 8.36 -42.76 5.85
CA PHE A 41 9.41 -43.71 5.50
C PHE A 41 9.96 -44.31 6.79
N GLY A 42 9.47 -45.51 7.10
CA GLY A 42 10.12 -46.40 8.05
C GLY A 42 11.48 -46.81 7.50
N THR A 43 12.53 -46.55 8.26
CA THR A 43 13.81 -47.22 8.11
C THR A 43 13.60 -48.71 8.35
N ILE A 44 13.58 -49.50 7.27
CA ILE A 44 13.80 -50.94 7.33
C ILE A 44 15.15 -51.18 6.67
N ASP A 45 16.17 -51.32 7.52
CA ASP A 45 17.28 -52.25 7.30
C ASP A 45 17.96 -52.21 5.91
N GLY A 46 18.58 -51.09 5.56
CA GLY A 46 19.66 -51.07 4.56
C GLY A 46 19.32 -51.32 3.09
N ASP A 47 18.05 -51.50 2.73
CA ASP A 47 17.61 -51.58 1.33
C ASP A 47 17.33 -50.18 0.77
N VAL A 48 17.86 -49.92 -0.43
CA VAL A 48 17.55 -48.72 -1.21
C VAL A 48 16.06 -48.76 -1.51
N VAL A 49 15.31 -47.79 -0.99
CA VAL A 49 13.88 -47.64 -1.28
C VAL A 49 13.75 -47.43 -2.80
N GLU A 50 13.37 -48.48 -3.51
CA GLU A 50 13.07 -48.42 -4.93
C GLU A 50 11.87 -47.49 -5.14
N CYS A 51 12.13 -46.33 -5.73
CA CYS A 51 11.09 -45.43 -6.21
C CYS A 51 10.71 -45.81 -7.65
N GLN A 52 9.46 -45.59 -8.03
CA GLN A 52 9.02 -45.77 -9.41
C GLN A 52 9.31 -44.49 -10.20
N PRO A 53 9.81 -44.57 -11.45
CA PRO A 53 10.04 -43.39 -12.27
C PRO A 53 8.77 -42.53 -12.36
N GLY A 54 8.89 -41.26 -11.98
CA GLY A 54 7.77 -40.32 -11.90
C GLY A 54 7.15 -40.16 -10.50
N ASP A 55 7.55 -40.98 -9.51
CA ASP A 55 7.20 -40.73 -8.11
C ASP A 55 7.82 -39.41 -7.66
N MET A 56 7.03 -38.58 -7.00
CA MET A 56 7.44 -37.28 -6.49
C MET A 56 7.16 -37.20 -4.99
N TYR A 57 8.05 -36.56 -4.24
CA TYR A 57 7.78 -36.16 -2.87
C TYR A 57 8.49 -34.86 -2.53
N CYS A 58 7.94 -34.09 -1.59
CA CYS A 58 8.53 -32.85 -1.13
C CYS A 58 9.14 -33.07 0.25
N PRO A 59 10.49 -33.09 0.37
CA PRO A 59 11.14 -33.16 1.68
C PRO A 59 10.90 -31.90 2.52
N ASP A 60 10.68 -30.75 1.88
CA ASP A 60 10.34 -29.47 2.51
C ASP A 60 9.46 -28.61 1.58
N GLU A 61 9.09 -27.41 2.02
CA GLU A 61 8.19 -26.49 1.28
C GLU A 61 8.80 -25.88 0.01
N ASN A 62 10.12 -26.05 -0.21
CA ASN A 62 10.86 -25.36 -1.28
C ASN A 62 11.56 -26.29 -2.26
N THR A 63 11.58 -27.59 -1.99
CA THR A 63 12.29 -28.58 -2.80
C THR A 63 11.40 -29.77 -3.10
N ILE A 64 11.60 -30.33 -4.28
CA ILE A 64 10.92 -31.54 -4.75
C ILE A 64 11.96 -32.59 -5.12
N GLN A 65 11.68 -33.83 -4.75
CA GLN A 65 12.47 -34.99 -5.12
C GLN A 65 11.68 -35.84 -6.10
N ILE A 66 12.25 -36.05 -7.28
CA ILE A 66 11.63 -36.75 -8.40
C ILE A 66 12.41 -38.03 -8.66
N CYS A 67 11.72 -39.18 -8.64
CA CYS A 67 12.35 -40.44 -8.96
C CYS A 67 12.69 -40.55 -10.44
N THR A 68 13.96 -40.77 -10.73
CA THR A 68 14.48 -40.93 -12.09
C THR A 68 14.25 -42.34 -12.63
N GLU A 69 14.47 -42.54 -13.94
CA GLU A 69 14.42 -43.87 -14.60
C GLU A 69 15.39 -44.89 -14.00
N ASN A 70 16.41 -44.44 -13.26
CA ASN A 70 17.42 -45.28 -12.63
C ASN A 70 17.10 -45.58 -11.15
N SER A 71 15.86 -45.32 -10.70
CA SER A 71 15.39 -45.60 -9.34
C SER A 71 16.18 -44.88 -8.23
N TYR A 72 16.67 -43.67 -8.52
CA TYR A 72 17.16 -42.73 -7.51
C TYR A 72 16.41 -41.40 -7.60
N PHE A 73 16.30 -40.71 -6.47
CA PHE A 73 15.69 -39.38 -6.42
C PHE A 73 16.69 -38.31 -6.87
N ASP A 74 16.26 -37.50 -7.84
CA ASP A 74 16.91 -36.22 -8.14
C ASP A 74 16.22 -35.11 -7.35
N THR A 75 16.99 -34.13 -6.88
CA THR A 75 16.47 -33.01 -6.09
C THR A 75 16.49 -31.75 -6.90
N MET A 76 15.34 -31.08 -6.97
CA MET A 76 15.15 -29.84 -7.68
C MET A 76 14.47 -28.82 -6.78
N THR A 77 14.72 -27.53 -7.01
CA THR A 77 13.92 -26.51 -6.32
C THR A 77 12.52 -26.50 -6.89
N CYS A 78 11.54 -26.21 -6.05
CA CYS A 78 10.16 -26.16 -6.51
C CYS A 78 9.95 -25.11 -7.61
N ASN A 79 10.73 -24.02 -7.59
CA ASN A 79 10.68 -23.00 -8.63
C ASN A 79 11.22 -23.51 -9.98
N ASP A 80 12.34 -24.23 -9.98
CA ASP A 80 12.89 -24.84 -11.19
C ASP A 80 11.92 -25.86 -11.79
N TYR A 81 11.25 -26.65 -10.94
CA TYR A 81 10.22 -27.59 -11.35
C TYR A 81 9.04 -26.90 -12.04
N CYS A 82 8.51 -25.83 -11.44
CA CYS A 82 7.41 -25.07 -12.03
C CYS A 82 7.79 -24.47 -13.39
N ILE A 83 9.00 -23.92 -13.50
CA ILE A 83 9.54 -23.37 -14.75
C ILE A 83 9.68 -24.46 -15.81
N GLN A 84 10.18 -25.64 -15.43
CA GLN A 84 10.43 -26.73 -16.35
C GLN A 84 9.13 -27.35 -16.89
N GLU A 85 8.14 -27.60 -16.03
CA GLU A 85 6.92 -28.31 -16.40
C GLU A 85 5.86 -27.40 -17.02
N PHE A 86 5.68 -26.19 -16.51
CA PHE A 86 4.62 -25.28 -16.93
C PHE A 86 5.12 -24.09 -17.76
N GLY A 87 6.43 -23.84 -17.77
CA GLY A 87 7.09 -22.80 -18.53
C GLY A 87 7.61 -21.65 -17.66
N PRO A 88 8.39 -20.72 -18.23
CA PRO A 88 9.13 -19.69 -17.50
C PRO A 88 8.27 -18.69 -16.71
N GLU A 89 6.95 -18.68 -16.96
CA GLU A 89 5.98 -17.80 -16.29
C GLU A 89 5.44 -18.40 -14.97
N TYR A 90 5.83 -19.63 -14.61
CA TYR A 90 5.32 -20.29 -13.42
C TYR A 90 6.35 -20.28 -12.29
N TYR A 91 5.87 -20.11 -11.05
CA TYR A 91 6.68 -20.07 -9.84
C TYR A 91 6.07 -20.92 -8.75
N ALA A 92 6.91 -21.30 -7.78
CA ALA A 92 6.43 -22.03 -6.62
C ALA A 92 5.85 -21.07 -5.57
N ALA A 93 4.60 -21.31 -5.17
CA ALA A 93 3.93 -20.58 -4.09
C ALA A 93 4.31 -21.08 -2.67
N GLY A 94 5.27 -22.01 -2.57
CA GLY A 94 5.86 -22.45 -1.31
C GLY A 94 5.00 -23.42 -0.50
N PHE A 95 4.17 -24.23 -1.16
CA PHE A 95 3.42 -25.32 -0.53
C PHE A 95 3.43 -26.58 -1.40
N CYS A 96 3.43 -27.75 -0.77
CA CYS A 96 3.38 -29.03 -1.46
C CYS A 96 2.00 -29.68 -1.30
N ASN A 97 1.33 -29.97 -2.41
CA ASN A 97 0.03 -30.64 -2.45
C ASN A 97 0.03 -31.77 -3.49
N GLU A 98 -0.89 -32.73 -3.37
CA GLU A 98 -0.94 -33.92 -4.21
C GLU A 98 -1.21 -33.61 -5.69
N ASP A 99 -2.00 -32.57 -5.96
CA ASP A 99 -2.34 -32.13 -7.31
C ASP A 99 -1.36 -31.09 -7.86
N ASN A 100 -0.61 -30.43 -6.97
CA ASN A 100 0.34 -29.37 -7.32
C ASN A 100 1.54 -29.44 -6.36
N PRO A 101 2.56 -30.27 -6.67
CA PRO A 101 3.65 -30.62 -5.75
C PRO A 101 4.45 -29.42 -5.26
N CYS A 102 4.44 -28.31 -6.01
CA CYS A 102 5.19 -27.12 -5.67
C CYS A 102 4.31 -25.86 -5.59
N GLY A 103 2.99 -26.03 -5.58
CA GLY A 103 2.07 -24.90 -5.63
C GLY A 103 2.41 -24.01 -6.83
N CYS A 104 2.71 -24.61 -7.98
CA CYS A 104 3.03 -23.91 -9.21
C CYS A 104 1.86 -23.03 -9.57
N GLU A 105 2.03 -21.74 -9.36
CA GLU A 105 1.07 -20.72 -9.73
C GLU A 105 1.59 -20.04 -10.99
N TYR A 106 0.64 -19.65 -11.84
CA TYR A 106 0.97 -18.73 -12.91
C TYR A 106 1.38 -17.44 -12.25
N SER A 107 2.68 -17.18 -12.25
CA SER A 107 3.18 -15.90 -11.81
C SER A 107 2.97 -14.94 -12.93
N ILE A 108 2.48 -13.77 -12.58
CA ILE A 108 2.82 -12.60 -13.38
C ILE A 108 4.27 -12.18 -13.06
N THR A 109 4.99 -12.76 -12.07
CA THR A 109 6.47 -12.68 -12.00
C THR A 109 7.21 -13.55 -10.95
N PRO A 110 8.34 -14.19 -11.36
CA PRO A 110 9.61 -13.72 -10.81
C PRO A 110 10.69 -13.55 -11.89
N GLY A 111 11.10 -12.30 -12.13
CA GLY A 111 12.30 -11.97 -12.91
C GLY A 111 12.11 -11.23 -14.24
N VAL A 112 10.89 -11.06 -14.73
CA VAL A 112 10.62 -10.21 -15.92
C VAL A 112 9.43 -9.34 -15.61
N ILE A 113 9.69 -8.06 -15.33
CA ILE A 113 8.77 -6.92 -15.43
C ILE A 113 7.37 -7.37 -15.89
N ALA A 114 6.46 -7.61 -14.94
CA ALA A 114 5.05 -7.71 -15.27
C ALA A 114 4.76 -6.48 -16.13
N GLU A 115 4.41 -6.70 -17.41
CA GLU A 115 3.91 -5.63 -18.28
C GLU A 115 2.61 -5.14 -17.66
N CYS A 116 2.74 -4.27 -16.67
CA CYS A 116 1.63 -3.58 -16.10
C CYS A 116 1.11 -2.63 -17.19
N THR A 117 -0.19 -2.42 -17.22
CA THR A 117 -0.75 -1.44 -18.15
C THR A 117 -0.56 -0.06 -17.54
N PRO A 118 -0.07 0.96 -18.28
CA PRO A 118 0.08 2.29 -17.73
C PRO A 118 -1.23 2.80 -17.14
N GLY A 119 -1.20 3.17 -15.85
CA GLY A 119 -2.38 3.57 -15.08
C GLY A 119 -3.06 2.45 -14.29
N GLU A 120 -2.61 1.19 -14.39
CA GLU A 120 -2.95 0.17 -13.41
C GLU A 120 -2.27 0.48 -12.07
N PHE A 121 -2.94 0.11 -10.98
CA PHE A 121 -2.45 0.30 -9.64
C PHE A 121 -2.94 -0.81 -8.71
N TYR A 122 -2.22 -1.03 -7.62
CA TYR A 122 -2.68 -1.81 -6.47
C TYR A 122 -2.09 -1.25 -5.17
N CYS A 123 -2.68 -1.60 -4.04
CA CYS A 123 -2.17 -1.22 -2.73
C CYS A 123 -1.30 -2.37 -2.20
N SER A 124 0.00 -2.12 -1.98
CA SER A 124 0.90 -3.11 -1.40
C SER A 124 0.74 -3.18 0.13
N ASP A 125 0.39 -2.05 0.75
CA ASP A 125 -0.05 -1.95 2.13
C ASP A 125 -1.04 -0.78 2.31
N ALA A 126 -1.37 -0.45 3.56
CA ALA A 126 -2.31 0.61 3.91
C ALA A 126 -1.81 2.03 3.51
N ALA A 127 -0.51 2.25 3.39
CA ALA A 127 0.08 3.56 3.11
C ALA A 127 0.76 3.64 1.74
N THR A 128 0.81 2.52 1.01
CA THR A 128 1.66 2.38 -0.17
C THR A 128 0.85 1.95 -1.39
N LEU A 129 0.94 2.79 -2.43
CA LEU A 129 0.34 2.60 -3.74
C LEU A 129 1.41 2.19 -4.75
N GLU A 130 1.22 1.04 -5.37
CA GLU A 130 2.03 0.57 -6.48
C GLU A 130 1.37 1.00 -7.78
N LEU A 131 2.03 1.90 -8.53
CA LEU A 131 1.50 2.46 -9.77
C LEU A 131 2.32 1.99 -10.96
N CYS A 132 1.64 1.53 -12.00
CA CYS A 132 2.29 1.21 -13.25
C CYS A 132 2.62 2.47 -14.05
N GLN A 133 3.90 2.72 -14.27
CA GLN A 133 4.39 3.86 -15.04
C GLN A 133 5.28 3.40 -16.20
N THR A 134 5.20 4.13 -17.32
CA THR A 134 6.12 3.93 -18.44
C THR A 134 7.37 4.77 -18.22
N ASP A 135 8.54 4.13 -18.21
CA ASP A 135 9.83 4.80 -18.07
C ASP A 135 10.25 5.57 -19.34
N GLU A 136 11.40 6.25 -19.28
CA GLU A 136 11.96 7.00 -20.41
C GLU A 136 12.29 6.13 -21.65
N ASN A 137 12.40 4.81 -21.46
CA ASN A 137 12.70 3.85 -22.51
C ASN A 137 11.43 3.22 -23.10
N GLY A 138 10.23 3.60 -22.62
CA GLY A 138 8.97 3.04 -23.08
C GLY A 138 8.61 1.71 -22.42
N LEU A 139 9.28 1.33 -21.33
CA LEU A 139 9.01 0.10 -20.59
C LEU A 139 8.09 0.40 -19.41
N ASN A 140 7.06 -0.42 -19.24
CA ASN A 140 6.12 -0.28 -18.13
C ASN A 140 6.69 -0.97 -16.89
N ASN A 141 6.83 -0.24 -15.79
CA ASN A 141 7.34 -0.75 -14.53
C ASN A 141 6.43 -0.32 -13.38
N TRP A 142 6.34 -1.17 -12.35
CA TRP A 142 5.74 -0.80 -11.08
C TRP A 142 6.63 0.19 -10.34
N THR A 143 6.01 1.28 -9.88
CA THR A 143 6.65 2.30 -9.06
C THR A 143 5.90 2.39 -7.74
N THR A 144 6.63 2.18 -6.65
CA THR A 144 6.15 2.35 -5.29
C THR A 144 5.98 3.84 -4.99
N ASN A 145 4.77 4.25 -4.62
CA ASN A 145 4.46 5.60 -4.17
C ASN A 145 3.85 5.53 -2.78
N ILE A 146 4.36 6.34 -1.86
CA ILE A 146 3.72 6.54 -0.56
C ILE A 146 2.49 7.41 -0.80
N CYS A 147 1.35 7.08 -0.19
CA CYS A 147 0.10 7.80 -0.41
C CYS A 147 0.21 9.30 -0.10
N ASP A 148 0.99 9.69 0.91
CA ASP A 148 1.33 11.09 1.20
C ASP A 148 1.96 11.78 -0.02
N ASP A 149 3.03 11.20 -0.56
CA ASP A 149 3.75 11.73 -1.71
C ASP A 149 2.86 11.73 -2.96
N TYR A 150 2.07 10.68 -3.16
CA TYR A 150 1.13 10.56 -4.28
C TYR A 150 0.08 11.67 -4.26
N CYS A 151 -0.51 11.97 -3.09
CA CYS A 151 -1.50 13.02 -2.96
C CYS A 151 -0.92 14.39 -3.30
N LEU A 152 0.30 14.68 -2.81
CA LEU A 152 1.01 15.92 -3.09
C LEU A 152 1.34 16.07 -4.58
N ASP A 153 1.82 15.00 -5.22
CA ASP A 153 2.30 15.05 -6.61
C ASP A 153 1.16 15.12 -7.63
N VAL A 154 0.04 14.43 -7.37
CA VAL A 154 -1.11 14.35 -8.30
C VAL A 154 -2.12 15.48 -8.09
N PHE A 155 -2.44 15.82 -6.84
CA PHE A 155 -3.48 16.78 -6.50
C PHE A 155 -2.93 18.14 -6.08
N GLY A 156 -1.69 18.20 -5.60
CA GLY A 156 -0.95 19.41 -5.25
C GLY A 156 -0.64 19.52 -3.76
N ASP A 157 0.15 20.53 -3.39
CA ASP A 157 0.71 20.73 -2.02
C ASP A 157 -0.31 20.79 -0.86
N ASN A 158 -1.60 20.95 -1.17
CA ASN A 158 -2.67 21.02 -0.18
C ASN A 158 -3.44 19.70 -0.07
N PHE A 159 -2.94 18.57 -0.56
CA PHE A 159 -3.66 17.29 -0.50
C PHE A 159 -2.91 16.26 0.35
N TYR A 160 -3.65 15.48 1.13
CA TYR A 160 -3.14 14.44 2.01
C TYR A 160 -4.11 13.25 2.04
N PRO A 161 -3.64 12.03 2.35
CA PRO A 161 -4.51 10.87 2.49
C PRO A 161 -5.30 10.94 3.80
N GLU A 162 -6.63 10.86 3.72
CA GLU A 162 -7.50 10.70 4.90
C GLU A 162 -7.62 9.22 5.30
N ASP A 163 -7.63 8.35 4.29
CA ASP A 163 -7.88 6.92 4.41
C ASP A 163 -6.66 6.10 3.97
N ASP A 164 -6.63 4.86 4.42
CA ASP A 164 -5.71 3.85 3.90
C ASP A 164 -5.91 3.66 2.39
N CYS A 165 -4.87 3.20 1.70
CA CYS A 165 -4.91 2.85 0.29
C CYS A 165 -6.05 1.86 0.00
N ASP A 166 -7.00 2.28 -0.84
CA ASP A 166 -8.15 1.50 -1.27
C ASP A 166 -8.09 1.19 -2.78
N SER A 167 -7.74 -0.05 -3.08
CA SER A 167 -7.70 -0.57 -4.46
C SER A 167 -9.05 -0.54 -5.18
N LEU A 168 -10.17 -0.42 -4.46
CA LEU A 168 -11.51 -0.31 -5.03
C LEU A 168 -11.83 1.13 -5.47
N ASN A 169 -11.13 2.13 -4.92
CA ASN A 169 -11.33 3.52 -5.26
C ASN A 169 -10.45 3.94 -6.45
N THR A 170 -10.89 3.62 -7.66
CA THR A 170 -10.10 3.85 -8.88
C THR A 170 -9.82 5.30 -9.25
N GLU A 171 -10.55 6.25 -8.67
CA GLU A 171 -10.34 7.69 -8.92
C GLU A 171 -9.44 8.33 -7.87
N ASN A 172 -9.43 7.79 -6.65
CA ASN A 172 -8.69 8.31 -5.53
C ASN A 172 -8.19 7.17 -4.62
N PRO A 173 -7.23 6.37 -5.10
CA PRO A 173 -6.84 5.14 -4.41
C PRO A 173 -6.16 5.40 -3.06
N CYS A 174 -5.64 6.60 -2.83
CA CYS A 174 -5.06 7.01 -1.55
C CYS A 174 -5.99 7.90 -0.71
N GLY A 175 -7.28 8.01 -1.05
CA GLY A 175 -8.22 8.82 -0.27
C GLY A 175 -7.77 10.28 -0.11
N CYS A 176 -7.09 10.85 -1.10
CA CYS A 176 -6.55 12.20 -1.06
C CYS A 176 -7.67 13.22 -0.89
N ILE A 177 -7.59 14.03 0.17
CA ILE A 177 -8.49 15.14 0.43
C ILE A 177 -7.73 16.46 0.44
N GLU A 178 -8.40 17.53 0.03
CA GLU A 178 -7.84 18.87 0.10
C GLU A 178 -7.81 19.31 1.57
N MET A 179 -6.62 19.56 2.12
CA MET A 179 -6.47 20.54 3.20
C MET A 179 -7.02 21.85 2.67
N LEU A 180 -8.26 22.16 3.04
CA LEU A 180 -8.77 23.51 2.95
C LEU A 180 -7.72 24.41 3.61
N ALA A 181 -7.14 25.32 2.84
CA ALA A 181 -6.15 26.27 3.34
C ALA A 181 -6.74 26.98 4.57
N GLY A 182 -6.33 26.55 5.77
CA GLY A 182 -6.86 27.02 7.05
C GLY A 182 -7.59 25.99 7.93
N ILE A 183 -7.66 24.71 7.55
CA ILE A 183 -8.23 23.64 8.40
C ILE A 183 -7.18 22.54 8.59
N ASN A 184 -6.31 22.73 9.58
CA ASN A 184 -5.95 21.61 10.44
C ASN A 184 -7.27 21.13 11.04
N ALA A 185 -7.71 19.92 10.70
CA ALA A 185 -9.06 19.39 10.98
C ALA A 185 -9.44 19.24 12.47
N GLU A 186 -8.67 19.83 13.40
CA GLU A 186 -8.99 19.86 14.83
C GLU A 186 -8.86 21.27 15.47
N CYS A 187 -8.54 22.31 14.71
CA CYS A 187 -8.34 23.67 15.24
C CYS A 187 -9.45 24.62 14.78
N THR A 188 -10.65 24.49 15.34
CA THR A 188 -11.74 25.43 15.07
C THR A 188 -11.50 26.74 15.85
N LEU A 189 -11.72 27.88 15.18
CA LEU A 189 -11.53 29.26 15.67
C LEU A 189 -12.31 29.61 16.96
N GLU A 190 -13.12 28.69 17.50
CA GLU A 190 -14.14 29.01 18.50
C GLU A 190 -13.72 28.70 19.94
N ASP A 191 -12.56 28.07 20.16
CA ASP A 191 -12.16 27.68 21.52
C ASP A 191 -11.26 28.75 22.16
N LEU A 192 -11.88 29.63 22.95
CA LEU A 192 -11.18 30.39 23.98
C LEU A 192 -11.03 29.51 25.22
N ILE A 193 -9.83 29.44 25.79
CA ILE A 193 -9.61 28.72 27.06
C ILE A 193 -9.18 29.72 28.13
N CYS A 194 -9.76 29.63 29.31
CA CYS A 194 -9.30 30.39 30.47
C CYS A 194 -8.36 29.55 31.32
N GLY A 195 -7.14 30.04 31.53
CA GLY A 195 -6.17 29.44 32.46
C GLY A 195 -6.54 29.71 33.91
N GLU A 196 -6.19 28.78 34.81
CA GLU A 196 -6.43 28.92 36.26
C GLU A 196 -5.68 30.12 36.88
N ASP A 197 -4.68 30.67 36.18
CA ASP A 197 -3.86 31.81 36.58
C ASP A 197 -4.38 33.16 36.05
N GLY A 198 -5.56 33.19 35.41
CA GLY A 198 -6.13 34.41 34.84
C GLY A 198 -5.54 34.79 33.48
N THR A 199 -5.03 33.80 32.75
CA THR A 199 -4.63 33.94 31.35
C THR A 199 -5.76 33.55 30.40
N LEU A 200 -5.80 34.17 29.23
CA LEU A 200 -6.65 33.79 28.11
C LEU A 200 -5.80 33.06 27.07
N GLY A 201 -6.13 31.80 26.82
CA GLY A 201 -5.60 30.99 25.75
C GLY A 201 -6.35 31.27 24.45
N VAL A 202 -5.65 31.79 23.46
CA VAL A 202 -6.14 31.93 22.08
C VAL A 202 -5.42 30.91 21.21
N LEU A 203 -6.18 30.11 20.47
CA LEU A 203 -5.62 29.13 19.55
C LEU A 203 -4.92 29.85 18.38
N ASP A 204 -3.61 29.67 18.24
CA ASP A 204 -2.89 30.11 17.04
C ASP A 204 -3.21 29.14 15.91
N LEU A 205 -3.98 29.61 14.92
CA LEU A 205 -4.38 28.79 13.77
C LEU A 205 -3.20 28.34 12.90
N ASN A 206 -2.04 29.02 12.98
CA ASN A 206 -0.87 28.65 12.18
C ASN A 206 -0.08 27.50 12.82
N THR A 207 -0.08 27.41 14.15
CA THR A 207 0.70 26.40 14.89
C THR A 207 -0.17 25.36 15.59
N CYS A 208 -1.48 25.57 15.71
CA CYS A 208 -2.39 24.78 16.54
C CYS A 208 -1.97 24.69 18.02
N GLU A 209 -1.25 25.70 18.51
CA GLU A 209 -0.89 25.83 19.92
C GLU A 209 -1.70 26.96 20.57
N TYR A 210 -2.06 26.80 21.84
CA TYR A 210 -2.67 27.88 22.62
C TYR A 210 -1.60 28.89 23.04
N LEU A 211 -1.76 30.13 22.60
CA LEU A 211 -1.03 31.27 23.11
C LEU A 211 -1.77 31.83 24.32
N TYR A 212 -1.14 31.77 25.49
CA TYR A 212 -1.70 32.28 26.73
C TYR A 212 -1.22 33.71 26.98
N GLU A 213 -2.16 34.65 27.08
CA GLU A 213 -1.89 36.04 27.42
C GLU A 213 -2.60 36.43 28.72
N PRO A 214 -1.93 37.10 29.68
CA PRO A 214 -2.56 37.53 30.92
C PRO A 214 -3.72 38.50 30.65
N CYS A 215 -4.86 38.32 31.33
CA CYS A 215 -5.98 39.25 31.19
C CYS A 215 -5.63 40.69 31.62
N THR A 216 -4.61 40.88 32.47
CA THR A 216 -4.08 42.21 32.82
C THR A 216 -3.50 42.95 31.61
N ASP A 217 -2.93 42.21 30.66
CA ASP A 217 -2.32 42.76 29.46
C ASP A 217 -3.40 43.05 28.40
N ILE A 218 -4.46 42.22 28.36
CA ILE A 218 -5.62 42.35 27.46
C ILE A 218 -6.51 43.55 27.85
N CYS A 219 -6.82 43.73 29.13
CA CYS A 219 -7.71 44.80 29.60
C CYS A 219 -7.10 46.21 29.51
N GLY A 220 -5.81 46.34 29.20
CA GLY A 220 -5.10 47.61 29.20
C GLY A 220 -4.90 48.18 30.62
N SER A 221 -4.06 49.22 30.73
CA SER A 221 -3.56 49.72 32.01
C SER A 221 -4.62 50.37 32.93
N ASP A 222 -5.77 50.75 32.36
CA ASP A 222 -6.77 51.58 33.05
C ASP A 222 -8.02 50.78 33.45
N GLN A 223 -8.05 49.48 33.17
CA GLN A 223 -9.17 48.58 33.51
C GLN A 223 -8.69 47.47 34.43
N ILE A 224 -9.60 46.99 35.28
CA ILE A 224 -9.32 45.85 36.16
C ILE A 224 -9.85 44.60 35.46
N PRO A 225 -9.01 43.57 35.23
CA PRO A 225 -9.50 42.31 34.69
C PRO A 225 -10.44 41.63 35.70
N GLY A 226 -11.56 41.13 35.20
CA GLY A 226 -12.48 40.28 35.94
C GLY A 226 -12.06 38.81 35.90
N GLU A 227 -13.00 37.93 36.25
CA GLU A 227 -12.84 36.49 36.04
C GLU A 227 -12.89 36.20 34.54
N CYS A 228 -11.99 35.34 34.05
CA CYS A 228 -11.97 34.95 32.65
C CYS A 228 -13.20 34.09 32.33
N ASP A 229 -13.97 34.48 31.32
CA ASP A 229 -15.19 33.82 30.85
C ASP A 229 -15.04 33.49 29.36
N PRO A 230 -14.77 32.21 29.01
CA PRO A 230 -14.57 31.82 27.61
C PRO A 230 -15.88 31.85 26.81
N GLU A 231 -17.05 31.89 27.45
CA GLU A 231 -18.34 32.03 26.76
C GLU A 231 -18.61 33.47 26.31
N ASN A 232 -17.91 34.45 26.90
CA ASN A 232 -18.04 35.87 26.55
C ASN A 232 -17.02 36.27 25.48
N THR A 233 -17.29 35.90 24.22
CA THR A 233 -16.38 36.15 23.09
C THR A 233 -16.03 37.62 22.86
N ASP A 234 -16.88 38.56 23.30
CA ASP A 234 -16.66 40.00 23.14
C ASP A 234 -15.79 40.60 24.25
N ASN A 235 -15.78 40.00 25.45
CA ASN A 235 -15.01 40.46 26.59
C ASN A 235 -14.61 39.27 27.49
N PRO A 236 -13.74 38.37 27.02
CA PRO A 236 -13.44 37.13 27.73
C PRO A 236 -12.68 37.36 29.04
N CYS A 237 -12.06 38.53 29.22
CA CYS A 237 -11.39 38.92 30.46
C CYS A 237 -12.27 39.78 31.40
N ASN A 238 -13.55 40.00 31.06
CA ASN A 238 -14.48 40.82 31.84
C ASN A 238 -13.90 42.17 32.30
N CYS A 239 -13.20 42.86 31.40
CA CYS A 239 -12.52 44.13 31.67
C CYS A 239 -13.50 45.23 32.07
N HIS A 240 -13.27 45.90 33.20
CA HIS A 240 -14.15 46.96 33.75
C HIS A 240 -13.38 48.14 34.35
#